data_AF-A0A022S014-F1
#
_entry.id   AF-A0A022S014-F1
#
_cell.length_a   1.000
_cell.length_b   1.000
_cell.length_c   1.000
_cell.angle_alpha   90.00
_cell.angle_beta   90.00
_cell.angle_gamma   90.00
#
_symmetry.space_group_name_H-M   'P 1'
#
loop_
_entity.id
_entity.type
_entity.pdbx_description
1 polymer ?
#
loop_
_entity_poly.entity_id
_entity_poly.type
_entity_poly.pdbx_seq_one_letter_code
_entity_poly.pdbx_strand_id
1 'polypeptide(L)'
;MESVDGKFTVTGVEERIWKLLSKWKALAMAVENQWGGPDSILKSQKLASDVLSCLFLSKGEVKVEDLENLLHESLLLSFNTEIEDGSIDQVAEQLMNIREEYLQGNINIIS
;
A
#
# COMPACT_ATOMS: atom_id res chain seq x y z
N MET A 1 20.67 -19.10 -18.31
CA MET A 1 19.79 -18.27 -19.14
C MET A 1 18.41 -18.43 -18.55
N GLU A 2 18.13 -17.70 -17.48
CA GLU A 2 16.86 -17.79 -16.76
C GLU A 2 15.79 -17.08 -17.59
N SER A 3 14.74 -17.82 -17.95
CA SER A 3 13.56 -17.26 -18.62
C SER A 3 12.88 -16.27 -17.69
N VAL A 4 12.96 -15.00 -18.09
CA VAL A 4 12.19 -13.87 -17.58
C VAL A 4 10.75 -13.96 -18.09
N ASP A 5 9.99 -14.90 -17.55
CA ASP A 5 8.53 -14.87 -17.62
C ASP A 5 8.01 -14.42 -16.26
N GLY A 6 7.59 -13.16 -16.19
CA GLY A 6 7.17 -12.45 -14.98
C GLY A 6 5.99 -13.13 -14.30
N LYS A 7 6.28 -14.02 -13.35
CA LYS A 7 5.31 -14.45 -12.35
C LYS A 7 5.09 -13.30 -11.38
N PHE A 8 3.93 -12.65 -11.43
CA PHE A 8 3.48 -11.79 -10.35
C PHE A 8 3.16 -12.68 -9.13
N THR A 9 4.12 -12.87 -8.24
CA THR A 9 3.90 -13.56 -6.96
C THR A 9 3.36 -12.58 -5.94
N VAL A 10 2.69 -13.08 -4.89
CA VAL A 10 2.23 -12.24 -3.76
C VAL A 10 3.39 -11.43 -3.15
N THR A 11 4.58 -12.01 -3.09
CA THR A 11 5.82 -11.33 -2.68
C THR A 11 6.18 -10.15 -3.58
N GLY A 12 5.95 -10.24 -4.89
CA GLY A 12 6.19 -9.13 -5.82
C GLY A 12 5.21 -7.98 -5.63
N VAL A 13 3.96 -8.27 -5.24
CA VAL A 13 2.96 -7.23 -4.94
C VAL A 13 3.29 -6.51 -3.64
N GLU A 14 3.67 -7.25 -2.60
CA GLU A 14 4.08 -6.68 -1.32
C GLU A 14 5.25 -5.70 -1.48
N GLU A 15 6.27 -6.05 -2.27
CA GLU A 15 7.40 -5.16 -2.56
C GLU A 15 6.95 -3.86 -3.26
N ARG A 16 5.99 -3.96 -4.20
CA ARG A 16 5.43 -2.80 -4.90
C ARG A 16 4.67 -1.87 -3.96
N ILE A 17 3.84 -2.42 -3.07
CA ILE A 17 3.11 -1.65 -2.05
C ILE A 17 4.11 -0.93 -1.15
N TRP A 18 5.11 -1.63 -0.64
CA TRP A 18 6.14 -1.03 0.21
C TRP A 18 6.92 0.09 -0.51
N LYS A 19 7.26 -0.13 -1.78
CA LYS A 19 7.96 0.87 -2.60
C LYS A 19 7.10 2.09 -2.90
N LEU A 20 5.80 1.92 -3.08
CA LEU A 20 4.87 3.03 -3.25
C LEU A 20 4.76 3.85 -1.95
N LEU A 21 4.52 3.18 -0.82
CA LEU A 21 4.38 3.83 0.48
C LEU A 21 5.67 4.54 0.92
N SER A 22 6.85 3.95 0.68
CA SER A 22 8.13 4.60 1.02
C SER A 22 8.45 5.84 0.19
N LYS A 23 7.86 5.97 -1.00
CA LYS A 23 7.98 7.18 -1.85
C LYS A 23 6.91 8.23 -1.55
N TRP A 24 5.88 7.87 -0.80
CA TRP A 24 4.85 8.81 -0.41
C TRP A 24 5.44 9.80 0.60
N LYS A 25 5.66 11.02 0.12
CA LYS A 25 6.42 12.05 0.84
C LYS A 25 5.95 12.26 2.27
N ALA A 26 4.64 12.27 2.49
CA ALA A 26 4.11 12.58 3.80
C ALA A 26 4.32 11.44 4.81
N LEU A 27 4.19 10.18 4.38
CA LEU A 27 4.55 9.03 5.21
C LEU A 27 6.07 8.98 5.45
N ALA A 28 6.88 9.25 4.42
CA ALA A 28 8.34 9.31 4.56
C ALA A 28 8.75 10.37 5.59
N MET A 29 8.19 11.57 5.51
CA MET A 29 8.40 12.63 6.50
C MET A 29 7.97 12.21 7.90
N ALA A 30 6.82 11.54 8.04
CA ALA A 30 6.33 11.07 9.33
C ALA A 30 7.26 10.03 9.97
N VAL A 31 7.83 9.14 9.16
CA VAL A 31 8.80 8.13 9.60
C VAL A 31 10.14 8.78 9.96
N GLU A 32 10.68 9.63 9.10
CA GLU A 32 11.97 10.31 9.31
C GLU A 32 11.98 11.19 10.56
N ASN A 33 10.88 11.89 10.81
CA ASN A 33 10.74 12.77 11.97
C ASN A 33 10.18 12.06 13.21
N GLN A 34 9.97 10.75 13.14
CA GLN A 34 9.42 9.94 14.25
C GLN A 34 8.11 10.52 14.80
N TRP A 35 7.21 11.00 13.94
CA TRP A 35 5.93 11.56 14.38
C TRP A 35 5.04 10.51 15.06
N GLY A 36 5.22 9.23 14.70
CA GLY A 36 4.64 8.10 15.42
C GLY A 36 5.46 7.61 16.61
N GLY A 37 6.58 8.26 16.96
CA GLY A 37 7.53 7.78 17.96
C GLY A 37 8.65 6.91 17.38
N PRO A 38 9.50 6.30 18.23
CA PRO A 38 10.71 5.59 17.81
C PRO A 38 10.43 4.34 16.98
N ASP A 39 9.21 3.81 17.02
CA ASP A 39 8.73 2.65 16.25
C ASP A 39 8.07 3.04 14.92
N SER A 40 8.21 4.29 14.46
CA SER A 40 7.58 4.77 13.21
C SER A 40 7.92 3.90 11.97
N ILE A 41 9.13 3.33 11.91
CA ILE A 41 9.51 2.38 10.85
C ILE A 41 8.66 1.11 10.90
N LEU A 42 8.46 0.54 12.10
CA LEU A 42 7.63 -0.66 12.29
C LEU A 42 6.17 -0.38 11.96
N LYS A 43 5.67 0.83 12.30
CA LYS A 43 4.33 1.28 11.94
C LYS A 43 4.15 1.40 10.42
N SER A 44 5.17 1.87 9.70
CA SER A 44 5.14 1.94 8.24
C SER A 44 5.13 0.54 7.59
N GLN A 45 5.89 -0.41 8.14
CA GLN A 45 5.84 -1.81 7.71
C GLN A 45 4.46 -2.43 7.98
N LYS A 46 3.90 -2.17 9.17
CA LYS A 46 2.55 -2.62 9.55
C LYS A 46 1.49 -2.07 8.60
N LEU A 47 1.56 -0.78 8.24
CA LEU A 47 0.70 -0.17 7.24
C LEU A 47 0.76 -0.90 5.89
N ALA A 48 1.96 -1.25 5.42
CA ALA A 48 2.11 -2.00 4.18
C ALA A 48 1.42 -3.38 4.24
N SER A 49 1.55 -4.09 5.36
CA SER A 49 0.85 -5.36 5.58
C SER A 49 -0.66 -5.22 5.68
N ASP A 50 -1.15 -4.14 6.29
CA ASP A 50 -2.58 -3.86 6.43
C ASP A 50 -3.20 -3.50 5.07
N VAL A 51 -2.49 -2.72 4.25
CA VAL A 51 -2.86 -2.44 2.85
C VAL A 51 -2.92 -3.72 2.02
N LEU A 52 -1.91 -4.59 2.12
CA LEU A 52 -1.91 -5.88 1.43
C LEU A 52 -3.12 -6.74 1.86
N SER A 53 -3.41 -6.77 3.15
CA SER A 53 -4.56 -7.49 3.70
C SER A 53 -5.88 -6.91 3.20
N CYS A 54 -6.01 -5.58 3.15
CA CYS A 54 -7.17 -4.90 2.60
C CYS A 54 -7.39 -5.31 1.13
N LEU A 55 -6.35 -5.24 0.30
CA LEU A 55 -6.42 -5.51 -1.14
C LEU A 55 -6.77 -6.97 -1.50
N PHE A 56 -6.24 -7.95 -0.76
CA PHE A 56 -6.27 -9.36 -1.17
C PHE A 56 -6.92 -10.33 -0.18
N LEU A 57 -7.05 -9.97 1.09
CA LEU A 57 -7.59 -10.85 2.13
C LEU A 57 -9.00 -10.42 2.59
N SER A 58 -9.50 -9.28 2.12
CA SER A 58 -10.87 -8.85 2.37
C SER A 58 -11.87 -9.75 1.65
N LYS A 59 -12.98 -10.06 2.31
CA LYS A 59 -14.02 -10.99 1.79
C LYS A 59 -14.95 -10.34 0.76
N GLY A 60 -14.71 -9.09 0.38
CA GLY A 60 -15.60 -8.28 -0.44
C GLY A 60 -14.87 -7.50 -1.53
N GLU A 61 -15.64 -6.73 -2.29
CA GLU A 61 -15.07 -5.75 -3.20
C GLU A 61 -14.40 -4.64 -2.41
N VAL A 62 -13.07 -4.54 -2.52
CA VAL A 62 -12.31 -3.39 -1.98
C VAL A 62 -12.59 -2.20 -2.87
N LYS A 63 -13.03 -1.12 -2.26
CA LYS A 63 -13.19 0.16 -2.92
C LYS A 63 -12.02 1.09 -2.60
N VAL A 64 -11.84 2.12 -3.42
CA VAL A 64 -10.79 3.11 -3.19
C VAL A 64 -11.00 3.82 -1.85
N GLU A 65 -12.25 4.09 -1.46
CA GLU A 65 -12.58 4.75 -0.20
C GLU A 65 -12.15 3.92 1.02
N ASP A 66 -12.13 2.59 0.91
CA ASP A 66 -11.64 1.72 2.00
C ASP A 66 -10.14 1.92 2.23
N LEU A 67 -9.38 2.12 1.15
CA LEU A 67 -7.95 2.41 1.21
C LEU A 67 -7.68 3.83 1.69
N GLU A 68 -8.42 4.82 1.20
CA GLU A 68 -8.32 6.21 1.66
C GLU A 68 -8.54 6.30 3.17
N ASN A 69 -9.59 5.67 3.68
CA ASN A 69 -9.88 5.61 5.10
C ASN A 69 -8.77 4.91 5.89
N LEU A 70 -8.27 3.76 5.42
CA LEU A 70 -7.16 3.04 6.06
C LEU A 70 -5.89 3.90 6.14
N LEU A 71 -5.53 4.57 5.05
CA LEU A 71 -4.34 5.43 4.98
C LEU A 71 -4.49 6.64 5.90
N HIS A 72 -5.64 7.30 5.86
CA HIS A 72 -5.97 8.44 6.70
C HIS A 72 -5.92 8.09 8.19
N GLU A 73 -6.63 7.03 8.61
CA GLU A 73 -6.62 6.56 10.00
C GLU A 73 -5.22 6.17 10.46
N SER A 74 -4.43 5.53 9.60
CA SER A 74 -3.06 5.15 9.94
C SER A 74 -2.17 6.36 10.20
N LEU A 75 -2.25 7.38 9.36
CA LEU A 75 -1.50 8.62 9.54
C LEU A 75 -1.92 9.37 10.80
N LEU A 76 -3.24 9.48 11.03
CA LEU A 76 -3.78 10.18 12.17
C LEU A 76 -3.45 9.47 13.49
N LEU A 77 -3.69 8.16 13.56
CA LEU A 77 -3.61 7.40 14.81
C LEU A 77 -2.20 6.86 15.09
N SER A 78 -1.48 6.42 14.05
CA SER A 78 -0.16 5.80 14.24
C SER A 78 0.98 6.81 14.12
N PHE A 79 0.83 7.82 13.28
CA PHE A 79 1.85 8.82 12.98
C PHE A 79 1.51 10.22 13.51
N ASN A 80 0.36 10.40 14.18
CA ASN A 80 -0.06 11.67 14.76
C ASN A 80 0.01 12.83 13.76
N THR A 81 -0.40 12.56 12.51
CA THR A 81 -0.37 13.54 11.42
C THR A 81 -1.67 13.49 10.62
N GLU A 82 -2.17 14.66 10.29
CA GLU A 82 -3.33 14.86 9.42
C GLU A 82 -2.82 15.45 8.11
N ILE A 83 -3.29 14.91 6.99
CA ILE A 83 -2.82 15.28 5.66
C ILE A 83 -4.02 15.68 4.82
N GLU A 84 -3.99 16.91 4.32
CA GLU A 84 -5.05 17.49 3.49
C GLU A 84 -4.51 17.94 2.11
N ASP A 85 -3.38 17.40 1.67
CA ASP A 85 -2.75 17.76 0.38
C ASP A 85 -3.31 16.99 -0.82
N GLY A 86 -4.32 16.13 -0.60
CA GLY A 86 -4.92 15.26 -1.61
C GLY A 86 -4.03 14.08 -2.05
N SER A 87 -2.90 13.84 -1.36
CA SER A 87 -2.01 12.71 -1.71
C SER A 87 -2.55 11.35 -1.27
N ILE A 88 -3.47 11.31 -0.29
CA ILE A 88 -4.13 10.07 0.16
C ILE A 88 -4.88 9.43 -1.01
N ASP A 89 -5.73 10.21 -1.69
CA ASP A 89 -6.54 9.77 -2.83
C ASP A 89 -5.64 9.21 -3.95
N GLN A 90 -4.57 9.93 -4.29
CA GLN A 90 -3.61 9.51 -5.32
C GLN A 90 -2.88 8.21 -4.97
N VAL A 91 -2.54 7.99 -3.69
CA VAL A 91 -1.88 6.76 -3.24
C VAL A 91 -2.88 5.61 -3.22
N ALA A 92 -4.12 5.84 -2.79
CA ALA A 92 -5.19 4.85 -2.82
C ALA A 92 -5.49 4.35 -4.24
N GLU A 93 -5.60 5.26 -5.21
CA GLU A 93 -5.77 4.90 -6.63
C GLU A 93 -4.59 4.06 -7.16
N GLN A 94 -3.35 4.42 -6.83
CA GLN A 94 -2.18 3.65 -7.24
C GLN A 94 -2.15 2.26 -6.61
N LEU A 95 -2.62 2.10 -5.37
CA LEU A 95 -2.76 0.80 -4.71
C LEU A 95 -3.82 -0.07 -5.39
N MET A 96 -4.95 0.53 -5.82
CA MET A 96 -5.95 -0.17 -6.62
C MET A 96 -5.39 -0.64 -7.95
N ASN A 97 -4.63 0.19 -8.66
CA ASN A 97 -3.96 -0.19 -9.90
C ASN A 97 -3.01 -1.38 -9.71
N ILE A 98 -2.24 -1.43 -8.61
CA ILE A 98 -1.38 -2.58 -8.27
C ILE A 98 -2.21 -3.87 -8.16
N ARG A 99 -3.39 -3.80 -7.51
CA ARG A 99 -4.30 -4.94 -7.39
C ARG A 99 -4.89 -5.35 -8.73
N GLU A 100 -5.35 -4.41 -9.54
CA GLU A 100 -5.91 -4.69 -10.86
C GLU A 100 -4.89 -5.35 -11.79
N GLU A 101 -3.67 -4.82 -11.86
CA GLU A 101 -2.58 -5.40 -12.64
C GLU A 101 -2.25 -6.82 -12.19
N TYR A 102 -2.27 -7.08 -10.87
CA TYR A 102 -2.07 -8.43 -10.33
C TYR A 102 -3.20 -9.39 -10.75
N LEU A 103 -4.45 -8.95 -10.67
CA LEU A 103 -5.60 -9.76 -11.06
C LEU A 103 -5.61 -10.03 -12.58
N GLN A 104 -5.33 -9.02 -13.40
CA GLN A 104 -5.22 -9.16 -14.86
C GLN A 104 -4.06 -10.09 -15.26
N GLY A 105 -2.90 -9.92 -14.62
CA GLY A 105 -1.73 -10.79 -14.84
C GLY A 105 -2.02 -12.26 -14.55
N ASN A 106 -2.81 -12.54 -13.49
CA ASN A 106 -3.22 -13.90 -13.17
C ASN A 106 -4.27 -14.46 -14.15
N ILE A 107 -5.23 -13.65 -14.60
CA ILE A 107 -6.24 -14.08 -15.59
C ILE A 107 -5.58 -14.48 -16.92
N ASN A 108 -4.56 -13.74 -17.37
CA ASN A 108 -3.82 -14.05 -18.60
C ASN A 108 -3.02 -15.36 -18.54
N ILE A 109 -2.75 -15.91 -17.36
CA ILE A 109 -2.06 -17.20 -17.19
C ILE A 109 -3.03 -18.39 -17.29
N ILE A 110 -4.31 -18.16 -16.98
CA ILE A 110 -5.35 -19.20 -16.92
C ILE A 110 -6.12 -19.28 -18.26
N SER A 111 -5.87 -18.34 -19.18
CA SER A 111 -6.48 -18.25 -20.52
C SER A 111 -5.66 -18.99 -21.57
#